data_AF-A0A562TI26-F1
#
_entry.id   AF-A0A562TI26-F1
#
_cell.length_a   1.000
_cell.length_b   1.000
_cell.length_c   1.000
_cell.angle_alpha   90.00
_cell.angle_beta   90.00
_cell.angle_gamma   90.00
#
_symmetry.space_group_name_H-M   'P 1'
#
loop_
_entity.id
_entity.type
_entity.pdbx_description
1 polymer ?
#
loop_
_entity_poly.entity_id
_entity_poly.type
_entity_poly.pdbx_seq_one_letter_code
_entity_poly.pdbx_strand_id
1 'polypeptide(L)'
;MQFSASLAPQHSKAYYVDQAHKYFDTLDSFAPRSSQPAYASHVLRWEWPPWLYLTGHKDHFMVMDKLVVLFPARVTDRTCRAFEVQPFARCRVTFEFDWTGARTPIYEEFTFNSAGEITFVEVWSDAPGLRPMAVLSDPWAEDPAVDRLSTRVPGLGRADGRYQLDQLKMLATGDTGLASLNLRLEAPMIAWAYECGRFFFADFLPATLARLINRAGVSDT
;
A
#
# COMPACT_ATOMS: atom_id res chain seq x y z
N MET A 1 -15.45 -19.71 -2.35
CA MET A 1 -14.36 -18.75 -2.63
C MET A 1 -13.80 -18.32 -1.29
N GLN A 2 -12.48 -18.34 -1.11
CA GLN A 2 -11.84 -17.97 0.17
C GLN A 2 -11.36 -16.52 0.09
N PHE A 3 -11.66 -15.74 1.11
CA PHE A 3 -11.18 -14.37 1.30
C PHE A 3 -10.50 -14.25 2.65
N SER A 4 -9.69 -13.21 2.81
CA SER A 4 -8.99 -12.94 4.06
C SER A 4 -9.98 -12.72 5.20
N ALA A 5 -11.08 -12.00 4.95
CA ALA A 5 -12.12 -11.69 5.92
C ALA A 5 -12.79 -12.93 6.55
N SER A 6 -12.60 -14.12 5.96
CA SER A 6 -13.09 -15.39 6.52
C SER A 6 -12.11 -16.04 7.51
N LEU A 7 -10.93 -15.47 7.74
CA LEU A 7 -9.92 -15.99 8.65
C LEU A 7 -10.06 -15.43 10.06
N ALA A 8 -9.73 -16.28 11.04
CA ALA A 8 -9.48 -15.87 12.42
C ALA A 8 -7.97 -15.78 12.70
N PRO A 9 -7.53 -14.89 13.60
CA PRO A 9 -6.13 -14.79 14.01
C PRO A 9 -5.58 -16.13 14.52
N GLN A 10 -4.41 -16.54 14.03
CA GLN A 10 -3.71 -17.77 14.47
C GLN A 10 -2.52 -17.47 15.38
N HIS A 11 -2.10 -16.20 15.45
CA HIS A 11 -0.99 -15.72 16.27
C HIS A 11 -1.47 -14.67 17.28
N SER A 12 -0.60 -14.30 18.21
CA SER A 12 -0.92 -13.28 19.21
C SER A 12 -1.07 -11.89 18.56
N LYS A 13 -1.82 -10.99 19.22
CA LYS A 13 -1.90 -9.57 18.84
C LYS A 13 -0.52 -8.93 18.72
N ALA A 14 0.38 -9.25 19.65
CA ALA A 14 1.75 -8.74 19.65
C ALA A 14 2.53 -9.20 18.42
N TYR A 15 2.31 -10.42 17.93
CA TYR A 15 2.94 -10.91 16.70
C TYR A 15 2.54 -10.06 15.48
N TYR A 16 1.25 -9.81 15.27
CA TYR A 16 0.79 -9.03 14.11
C TYR A 16 1.31 -7.59 14.14
N VAL A 17 1.33 -6.97 15.33
CA VAL A 17 1.92 -5.64 15.52
C VAL A 17 3.42 -5.67 15.22
N ASP A 18 4.16 -6.65 15.74
CA ASP A 18 5.60 -6.82 15.48
C ASP A 18 5.91 -6.98 13.97
N GLN A 19 5.12 -7.77 13.24
CA GLN A 19 5.29 -7.90 11.79
C GLN A 19 5.07 -6.56 11.05
N ALA A 20 4.07 -5.78 11.45
CA ALA A 20 3.84 -4.46 10.87
C ALA A 20 4.97 -3.47 11.21
N HIS A 21 5.52 -3.53 12.43
CA HIS A 21 6.71 -2.75 12.78
C HIS A 21 7.92 -3.12 11.91
N LYS A 22 8.19 -4.42 11.73
CA LYS A 22 9.28 -4.91 10.87
C LYS A 22 9.11 -4.49 9.42
N TYR A 23 7.89 -4.47 8.91
CA TYR A 23 7.59 -3.90 7.60
C TYR A 23 8.06 -2.45 7.50
N PHE A 24 7.70 -1.59 8.45
CA PHE A 24 8.15 -0.19 8.39
C PHE A 24 9.66 -0.01 8.56
N ASP A 25 10.34 -0.95 9.21
CA ASP A 25 11.80 -0.93 9.29
C ASP A 25 12.48 -1.22 7.93
N THR A 26 11.79 -1.87 6.98
CA THR A 26 12.33 -2.02 5.62
C THR A 26 12.30 -0.71 4.84
N LEU A 27 11.34 0.16 5.17
CA LEU A 27 11.12 1.48 4.56
C LEU A 27 11.85 2.62 5.29
N ASP A 28 12.17 2.45 6.56
CA ASP A 28 13.02 3.39 7.30
C ASP A 28 14.49 3.22 6.89
N SER A 29 15.09 4.30 6.40
CA SER A 29 16.48 4.28 5.93
C SER A 29 17.50 4.03 7.05
N PHE A 30 17.12 4.27 8.30
CA PHE A 30 17.97 4.24 9.48
C PHE A 30 17.69 3.05 10.41
N ALA A 31 16.66 2.25 10.12
CA ALA A 31 16.36 1.05 10.88
C ALA A 31 17.32 -0.12 10.56
N PRO A 32 17.48 -1.09 11.48
CA PRO A 32 18.32 -2.26 11.24
C PRO A 32 17.84 -3.11 10.06
N ARG A 33 18.72 -3.40 9.10
CA ARG A 33 18.38 -4.21 7.90
C ARG A 33 18.06 -5.67 8.18
N SER A 34 18.38 -6.15 9.39
CA SER A 34 17.98 -7.47 9.89
C SER A 34 16.52 -7.51 10.38
N SER A 35 15.89 -6.36 10.60
CA SER A 35 14.47 -6.26 10.93
C SER A 35 13.67 -6.43 9.63
N GLN A 36 13.13 -7.64 9.41
CA GLN A 36 12.38 -7.98 8.20
C GLN A 36 11.09 -8.69 8.58
N PRO A 37 9.95 -8.34 7.96
CA PRO A 37 8.70 -9.05 8.19
C PRO A 37 8.72 -10.39 7.45
N ALA A 38 7.85 -11.31 7.89
CA ALA A 38 7.55 -12.53 7.17
C ALA A 38 6.55 -12.23 6.05
N TYR A 39 7.02 -12.19 4.81
CA TYR A 39 6.16 -12.08 3.63
C TYR A 39 5.80 -13.46 3.09
N ALA A 40 4.56 -13.61 2.63
CA ALA A 40 4.22 -14.71 1.75
C ALA A 40 4.86 -14.51 0.36
N SER A 41 5.20 -15.60 -0.32
CA SER A 41 5.84 -15.54 -1.64
C SER A 41 5.07 -14.71 -2.69
N HIS A 42 3.74 -14.62 -2.57
CA HIS A 42 2.87 -13.89 -3.49
C HIS A 42 2.26 -12.62 -2.85
N VAL A 43 2.94 -12.04 -1.86
CA VAL A 43 2.52 -10.78 -1.24
C VAL A 43 2.27 -9.69 -2.29
N LEU A 44 1.25 -8.87 -2.06
CA LEU A 44 1.00 -7.67 -2.84
C LEU A 44 1.06 -6.44 -1.94
N ARG A 45 1.56 -5.32 -2.46
CA ARG A 45 1.42 -3.99 -1.84
C ARG A 45 0.65 -3.07 -2.79
N TRP A 46 -0.44 -2.52 -2.29
CA TRP A 46 -1.34 -1.65 -3.01
C TRP A 46 -1.48 -0.30 -2.32
N GLU A 47 -1.06 0.76 -3.00
CA GLU A 47 -1.04 2.13 -2.50
C GLU A 47 -2.03 3.00 -3.28
N TRP A 48 -3.13 3.38 -2.64
CA TRP A 48 -4.14 4.23 -3.25
C TRP A 48 -3.61 5.64 -3.59
N PRO A 49 -4.23 6.39 -4.52
CA PRO A 49 -3.79 7.73 -4.86
C PRO A 49 -3.58 8.63 -3.62
N PRO A 50 -2.56 9.52 -3.65
CA PRO A 50 -1.75 9.93 -4.81
C PRO A 50 -0.60 8.97 -5.18
N TRP A 51 -0.43 7.89 -4.42
CA TRP A 51 0.66 6.91 -4.55
C TRP A 51 0.56 6.03 -5.79
N LEU A 52 1.41 5.01 -5.89
CA LEU A 52 1.73 4.33 -7.14
C LEU A 52 0.88 3.09 -7.45
N TYR A 53 -0.18 2.79 -6.68
CA TYR A 53 -0.92 1.55 -6.75
C TYR A 53 -0.05 0.31 -6.48
N LEU A 54 0.30 -0.49 -7.49
CA LEU A 54 1.00 -1.76 -7.29
C LEU A 54 2.50 -1.54 -7.13
N THR A 55 2.96 -1.39 -5.89
CA THR A 55 4.38 -1.18 -5.54
C THR A 55 5.06 -2.40 -4.94
N GLY A 56 4.31 -3.48 -4.75
CA GLY A 56 4.82 -4.78 -4.31
C GLY A 56 4.11 -5.89 -5.04
N HIS A 57 4.86 -6.76 -5.70
CA HIS A 57 4.34 -7.93 -6.40
C HIS A 57 5.26 -9.13 -6.19
N LYS A 58 4.84 -10.04 -5.31
CA LYS A 58 5.66 -11.13 -4.77
C LYS A 58 6.80 -10.61 -3.90
N ASP A 59 7.35 -11.51 -3.10
CA ASP A 59 8.42 -11.23 -2.13
C ASP A 59 9.65 -10.54 -2.74
N HIS A 60 10.08 -10.93 -3.93
CA HIS A 60 11.25 -10.37 -4.60
C HIS A 60 11.09 -8.89 -5.00
N PHE A 61 9.88 -8.41 -5.29
CA PHE A 61 9.65 -6.97 -5.49
C PHE A 61 9.74 -6.19 -4.19
N MET A 62 9.32 -6.79 -3.06
CA MET A 62 9.43 -6.12 -1.75
C MET A 62 10.90 -5.83 -1.39
N VAL A 63 11.85 -6.59 -1.95
CA VAL A 63 13.29 -6.33 -1.79
C VAL A 63 13.70 -4.96 -2.36
N MET A 64 12.93 -4.40 -3.30
CA MET A 64 13.17 -3.07 -3.86
C MET A 64 13.01 -1.95 -2.83
N ASP A 65 12.39 -2.19 -1.68
CA ASP A 65 12.36 -1.26 -0.54
C ASP A 65 13.77 -0.86 -0.09
N LYS A 66 14.78 -1.70 -0.34
CA LYS A 66 16.19 -1.36 -0.10
C LYS A 66 16.65 -0.12 -0.89
N LEU A 67 16.00 0.21 -2.00
CA LEU A 67 16.31 1.40 -2.80
C LEU A 67 15.82 2.70 -2.15
N VAL A 68 14.98 2.64 -1.10
CA VAL A 68 14.55 3.84 -0.35
C VAL A 68 15.74 4.61 0.22
N VAL A 69 16.89 3.96 0.43
CA VAL A 69 18.14 4.64 0.83
C VAL A 69 18.61 5.72 -0.14
N LEU A 70 18.19 5.68 -1.40
CA LEU A 70 18.49 6.71 -2.40
C LEU A 70 17.70 8.00 -2.15
N PHE A 71 16.59 7.91 -1.41
CA PHE A 71 15.73 9.01 -1.01
C PHE A 71 15.44 8.89 0.49
N PRO A 72 16.44 9.16 1.36
CA PRO A 72 16.38 8.80 2.77
C PRO A 72 15.12 9.30 3.45
N ALA A 73 14.46 8.39 4.16
CA ALA A 73 13.26 8.66 4.94
C ALA A 73 13.34 8.00 6.32
N ARG A 74 12.77 8.67 7.33
CA ARG A 74 12.50 8.10 8.66
C ARG A 74 11.02 7.79 8.78
N VAL A 75 10.67 6.68 9.42
CA VAL A 75 9.28 6.35 9.74
C VAL A 75 9.02 6.64 11.21
N THR A 76 8.41 7.80 11.47
CA THR A 76 8.12 8.33 12.81
C THR A 76 6.64 8.18 13.17
N ASP A 77 6.27 8.59 14.39
CA ASP A 77 4.89 8.58 14.91
C ASP A 77 4.15 7.24 14.75
N ARG A 78 4.91 6.14 14.78
CA ARG A 78 4.46 4.80 14.41
C ARG A 78 3.53 4.23 15.48
N THR A 79 2.23 4.19 15.19
CA THR A 79 1.21 3.60 16.02
C THR A 79 0.55 2.43 15.30
N CYS A 80 0.71 1.22 15.82
CA CYS A 80 0.13 0.01 15.24
C CYS A 80 -0.83 -0.66 16.23
N ARG A 81 -1.91 -1.27 15.72
CA ARG A 81 -2.87 -2.05 16.51
C ARG A 81 -3.19 -3.36 15.82
N ALA A 82 -3.49 -4.38 16.63
CA ALA A 82 -4.00 -5.67 16.15
C ALA A 82 -5.51 -5.77 16.31
N PHE A 83 -6.14 -6.55 15.42
CA PHE A 83 -7.59 -6.71 15.32
C PHE A 83 -7.99 -8.19 15.25
N GLU A 84 -9.22 -8.49 15.65
CA GLU A 84 -9.78 -9.85 15.62
C GLU A 84 -10.29 -10.25 14.23
N VAL A 85 -10.46 -9.28 13.33
CA VAL A 85 -10.90 -9.47 11.95
C VAL A 85 -9.86 -8.85 11.04
N GLN A 86 -9.61 -9.49 9.89
CA GLN A 86 -8.68 -8.95 8.92
C GLN A 86 -9.09 -7.54 8.47
N PRO A 87 -8.11 -6.67 8.17
CA PRO A 87 -6.67 -6.88 8.33
C PRO A 87 -6.24 -6.94 9.81
N PHE A 88 -5.44 -7.95 10.19
CA PHE A 88 -5.11 -8.23 11.59
C PHE A 88 -4.13 -7.24 12.22
N ALA A 89 -3.43 -6.44 11.42
CA ALA A 89 -2.71 -5.27 11.90
C ALA A 89 -3.03 -4.06 11.03
N ARG A 90 -3.14 -2.89 11.68
CA ARG A 90 -3.32 -1.60 11.03
C ARG A 90 -2.43 -0.59 11.72
N CYS A 91 -1.84 0.31 10.95
CA CYS A 91 -0.87 1.27 11.45
C CYS A 91 -1.13 2.66 10.91
N ARG A 92 -0.79 3.65 11.72
CA ARG A 92 -0.66 5.05 11.34
C ARG A 92 0.78 5.45 11.59
N VAL A 93 1.42 6.02 10.58
CA VAL A 93 2.83 6.41 10.62
C VAL A 93 3.02 7.74 9.92
N THR A 94 4.17 8.37 10.14
CA THR A 94 4.60 9.55 9.38
C THR A 94 5.91 9.23 8.69
N PHE A 95 5.96 9.38 7.37
CA PHE A 95 7.21 9.38 6.62
C PHE A 95 7.81 10.79 6.65
N GLU A 96 9.05 10.89 7.12
CA GLU A 96 9.82 12.12 7.11
C GLU A 96 10.95 11.99 6.09
N PHE A 97 10.87 12.75 5.01
CA PHE A 97 11.84 12.68 3.91
C PHE A 97 12.96 13.70 4.14
N ASP A 98 14.19 13.24 4.36
CA ASP A 98 15.32 14.11 4.71
C ASP A 98 15.64 15.14 3.61
N TRP A 99 15.45 14.76 2.36
CA TRP A 99 15.81 15.56 1.19
C TRP A 99 14.82 16.68 0.88
N THR A 100 13.59 16.62 1.39
CA THR A 100 12.58 17.69 1.25
C THR A 100 12.18 18.33 2.58
N GLY A 101 12.41 17.66 3.71
CA GLY A 101 11.80 17.98 4.99
C GLY A 101 10.30 17.69 5.04
N ALA A 102 9.72 17.07 4.01
CA ALA A 102 8.29 16.77 3.97
C ALA A 102 7.93 15.70 5.00
N ARG A 103 6.79 15.89 5.66
CA ARG A 103 6.18 14.93 6.58
C ARG A 103 4.88 14.45 5.96
N THR A 104 4.78 13.15 5.70
CA THR A 104 3.63 12.56 5.03
C THR A 104 2.99 11.50 5.92
N PRO A 105 1.80 11.77 6.48
CA PRO A 105 1.10 10.80 7.31
C PRO A 105 0.47 9.72 6.41
N ILE A 106 0.62 8.46 6.80
CA ILE A 106 0.18 7.27 6.07
C ILE A 106 -0.63 6.36 7.00
N TYR A 107 -1.68 5.76 6.44
CA TYR A 107 -2.45 4.69 7.05
C TYR A 107 -2.23 3.39 6.25
N GLU A 108 -1.81 2.32 6.92
CA GLU A 108 -1.58 1.02 6.27
C GLU A 108 -2.28 -0.12 7.01
N GLU A 109 -2.76 -1.08 6.24
CA GLU A 109 -3.41 -2.30 6.71
C GLU A 109 -2.66 -3.55 6.22
N PHE A 110 -2.51 -4.55 7.09
CA PHE A 110 -1.74 -5.76 6.84
C PHE A 110 -2.62 -7.00 6.96
N THR A 111 -2.77 -7.72 5.85
CA THR A 111 -3.48 -8.99 5.78
C THR A 111 -2.50 -10.15 5.87
N PHE A 112 -2.88 -11.17 6.63
CA PHE A 112 -2.03 -12.34 6.88
C PHE A 112 -2.65 -13.66 6.41
N ASN A 113 -1.83 -14.66 6.11
CA ASN A 113 -2.29 -16.06 6.01
C ASN A 113 -2.29 -16.76 7.39
N SER A 114 -2.71 -18.03 7.40
CA SER A 114 -2.74 -18.86 8.61
C SER A 114 -1.36 -19.17 9.20
N ALA A 115 -0.27 -19.00 8.44
CA ALA A 115 1.10 -19.15 8.91
C ALA A 115 1.66 -17.86 9.55
N GLY A 116 0.88 -16.78 9.55
CA GLY A 116 1.30 -15.49 10.08
C GLY A 116 2.17 -14.68 9.12
N GLU A 117 2.21 -15.02 7.83
CA GLU A 117 2.92 -14.26 6.81
C GLU A 117 2.03 -13.16 6.24
N ILE A 118 2.59 -11.98 5.95
CA ILE A 118 1.90 -10.88 5.27
C ILE A 118 1.63 -11.29 3.82
N THR A 119 0.36 -11.28 3.42
CA THR A 119 -0.10 -11.57 2.05
C THR A 119 -0.53 -10.33 1.29
N PHE A 120 -0.93 -9.27 2.00
CA PHE A 120 -1.40 -8.03 1.37
C PHE A 120 -1.10 -6.85 2.28
N VAL A 121 -0.56 -5.78 1.70
CA VAL A 121 -0.39 -4.48 2.34
C VAL A 121 -1.23 -3.48 1.56
N GLU A 122 -2.18 -2.84 2.24
CA GLU A 122 -3.04 -1.82 1.63
C GLU A 122 -2.77 -0.47 2.29
N VAL A 123 -2.53 0.57 1.47
CA VAL A 123 -1.95 1.83 1.91
C VAL A 123 -2.77 3.01 1.41
N TRP A 124 -3.01 3.98 2.29
CA TRP A 124 -3.65 5.26 2.00
C TRP A 124 -2.85 6.40 2.60
N SER A 125 -2.92 7.58 1.98
CA SER A 125 -2.55 8.82 2.68
C SER A 125 -3.47 9.06 3.86
N ASP A 126 -2.90 9.35 5.04
CA ASP A 126 -3.67 9.73 6.22
C ASP A 126 -3.93 11.25 6.28
N ALA A 127 -4.14 11.86 5.11
CA ALA A 127 -4.50 13.27 4.95
C ALA A 127 -6.02 13.43 4.73
N PRO A 128 -6.63 14.54 5.17
CA PRO A 128 -8.06 14.80 4.92
C PRO A 128 -8.42 14.66 3.44
N GLY A 129 -9.53 13.96 3.16
CA GLY A 129 -10.01 13.71 1.79
C GLY A 129 -9.36 12.53 1.07
N LEU A 130 -8.29 11.93 1.62
CA LEU A 130 -7.59 10.77 1.03
C LEU A 130 -7.71 9.49 1.88
N ARG A 131 -8.31 9.60 3.07
CA ARG A 131 -8.49 8.50 4.01
C ARG A 131 -9.66 7.60 3.60
N PRO A 132 -9.59 6.29 3.90
CA PRO A 132 -10.69 5.37 3.67
C PRO A 132 -11.83 5.51 4.70
N MET A 133 -11.62 6.27 5.78
CA MET A 133 -12.52 6.34 6.94
C MET A 133 -12.64 7.74 7.55
N ALA A 134 -13.71 7.94 8.34
CA ALA A 134 -13.93 9.16 9.13
C ALA A 134 -13.22 9.07 10.49
N VAL A 135 -11.98 9.57 10.56
CA VAL A 135 -11.06 9.39 11.71
C VAL A 135 -11.63 9.76 13.09
N LEU A 136 -12.53 10.74 13.20
CA LEU A 136 -13.06 11.16 14.49
C LEU A 136 -13.97 10.10 15.13
N SER A 137 -14.75 9.39 14.31
CA SER A 137 -15.66 8.33 14.76
C SER A 137 -15.06 6.94 14.59
N ASP A 138 -14.21 6.76 13.59
CA ASP A 138 -13.59 5.49 13.23
C ASP A 138 -12.08 5.68 12.94
N PRO A 139 -11.24 5.85 13.97
CA PRO A 139 -9.82 6.14 13.80
C PRO A 139 -9.01 4.98 13.21
N TRP A 140 -9.59 3.78 13.15
CA TRP A 140 -8.93 2.56 12.69
C TRP A 140 -9.63 1.87 11.53
N ALA A 141 -10.62 2.52 10.92
CA ALA A 141 -11.38 1.99 9.79
C ALA A 141 -12.11 0.67 10.15
N GLU A 142 -12.64 0.48 11.35
CA GLU A 142 -13.37 -0.73 11.72
C GLU A 142 -14.74 -0.84 11.04
N ASP A 143 -15.27 0.23 10.45
CA ASP A 143 -16.53 0.21 9.73
C ASP A 143 -16.48 -0.78 8.52
N PRO A 144 -17.48 -1.68 8.39
CA PRO A 144 -17.55 -2.62 7.27
C PRO A 144 -17.79 -1.95 5.90
N ALA A 145 -18.23 -0.70 5.86
CA ALA A 145 -18.44 0.06 4.63
C ALA A 145 -17.14 0.62 4.02
N VAL A 146 -16.00 0.50 4.71
CA VAL A 146 -14.70 0.91 4.17
C VAL A 146 -14.33 0.01 2.98
N ASP A 147 -14.09 0.64 1.83
CA ASP A 147 -13.87 -0.04 0.55
C ASP A 147 -12.45 -0.61 0.42
N ARG A 148 -12.23 -1.79 1.02
CA ARG A 148 -10.93 -2.48 1.02
C ARG A 148 -10.77 -3.43 -0.15
N LEU A 149 -9.61 -3.46 -0.79
CA LEU A 149 -9.25 -4.58 -1.66
C LEU A 149 -8.92 -5.83 -0.86
N SER A 150 -8.26 -5.68 0.29
CA SER A 150 -7.81 -6.79 1.12
C SER A 150 -8.90 -7.80 1.48
N THR A 151 -10.17 -7.37 1.57
CA THR A 151 -11.33 -8.23 1.88
C THR A 151 -12.00 -8.83 0.63
N ARG A 152 -11.68 -8.33 -0.57
CA ARG A 152 -12.32 -8.69 -1.85
C ARG A 152 -11.40 -9.45 -2.80
N VAL A 153 -10.08 -9.38 -2.64
CA VAL A 153 -9.15 -10.13 -3.50
C VAL A 153 -9.24 -11.63 -3.15
N PRO A 154 -9.65 -12.50 -4.10
CA PRO A 154 -9.86 -13.90 -3.82
C PRO A 154 -8.54 -14.62 -3.57
N GLY A 155 -8.53 -15.52 -2.58
CA GLY A 155 -7.37 -16.32 -2.20
C GLY A 155 -6.43 -15.64 -1.20
N LEU A 156 -6.55 -14.33 -0.93
CA LEU A 156 -5.83 -13.72 0.19
C LEU A 156 -6.18 -14.48 1.48
N GLY A 157 -5.18 -14.94 2.20
CA GLY A 157 -5.35 -15.76 3.41
C GLY A 157 -5.23 -17.27 3.23
N ARG A 158 -5.08 -17.79 1.99
CA ARG A 158 -4.71 -19.20 1.80
C ARG A 158 -3.37 -19.50 2.46
N ALA A 159 -3.20 -20.74 2.93
CA ALA A 159 -1.96 -21.19 3.56
C ALA A 159 -0.73 -21.09 2.65
N ASP A 160 -0.93 -21.16 1.32
CA ASP A 160 0.14 -20.96 0.33
C ASP A 160 0.44 -19.48 0.03
N GLY A 161 -0.31 -18.56 0.63
CA GLY A 161 -0.20 -17.11 0.44
C GLY A 161 -0.59 -16.61 -0.95
N ARG A 162 -1.21 -17.45 -1.79
CA ARG A 162 -1.53 -17.13 -3.18
C ARG A 162 -2.92 -16.54 -3.32
N TYR A 163 -3.03 -15.44 -4.06
CA TYR A 163 -4.31 -14.99 -4.61
C TYR A 163 -4.73 -15.87 -5.80
N GLN A 164 -6.03 -15.89 -6.12
CA GLN A 164 -6.62 -16.73 -7.18
C GLN A 164 -6.91 -15.89 -8.42
N LEU A 165 -5.98 -15.87 -9.37
CA LEU A 165 -6.03 -14.98 -10.54
C LEU A 165 -7.29 -15.16 -11.41
N ASP A 166 -7.71 -16.41 -11.68
CA ASP A 166 -8.90 -16.65 -12.52
C ASP A 166 -10.19 -16.12 -11.85
N GLN A 167 -10.28 -16.26 -10.52
CA GLN A 167 -11.38 -15.71 -9.75
C GLN A 167 -11.31 -14.20 -9.67
N LEU A 168 -10.11 -13.63 -9.55
CA LEU A 168 -9.91 -12.18 -9.58
C LEU A 168 -10.40 -11.60 -10.92
N LYS A 169 -10.03 -12.21 -12.05
CA LYS A 169 -10.49 -11.81 -13.38
C LYS A 169 -12.01 -11.84 -13.53
N MET A 170 -12.64 -12.88 -12.99
CA MET A 170 -14.09 -12.99 -13.00
C MET A 170 -14.75 -11.87 -12.18
N LEU A 171 -14.28 -11.63 -10.95
CA LEU A 171 -14.84 -10.60 -10.07
C LEU A 171 -14.57 -9.17 -10.56
N ALA A 172 -13.44 -8.94 -11.23
CA ALA A 172 -13.07 -7.66 -11.83
C ALA A 172 -14.12 -7.12 -12.83
N THR A 173 -14.98 -7.97 -13.38
CA THR A 173 -16.04 -7.52 -14.30
C THR A 173 -17.10 -6.64 -13.64
N GLY A 174 -17.29 -6.77 -12.31
CA GLY A 174 -18.27 -6.02 -11.53
C GLY A 174 -17.66 -5.11 -10.45
N ASP A 175 -16.33 -5.05 -10.38
CA ASP A 175 -15.61 -4.40 -9.28
C ASP A 175 -14.43 -3.60 -9.84
N THR A 176 -14.53 -2.27 -9.79
CA THR A 176 -13.53 -1.36 -10.36
C THR A 176 -12.18 -1.41 -9.66
N GLY A 177 -12.17 -1.66 -8.34
CA GLY A 177 -10.95 -1.83 -7.57
C GLY A 177 -10.21 -3.10 -7.98
N LEU A 178 -10.93 -4.23 -8.05
CA LEU A 178 -10.39 -5.50 -8.52
C LEU A 178 -10.01 -5.45 -10.00
N ALA A 179 -10.73 -4.70 -10.83
CA ALA A 179 -10.37 -4.48 -12.24
C ALA A 179 -9.04 -3.74 -12.36
N SER A 180 -8.84 -2.68 -11.58
CA SER A 180 -7.58 -1.92 -11.54
C SER A 180 -6.42 -2.80 -11.08
N LEU A 181 -6.64 -3.59 -10.01
CA LEU A 181 -5.65 -4.55 -9.52
C LEU A 181 -5.32 -5.60 -10.59
N ASN A 182 -6.34 -6.22 -11.21
CA ASN A 182 -6.14 -7.25 -12.24
C ASN A 182 -5.33 -6.71 -13.42
N LEU A 183 -5.67 -5.53 -13.94
CA LEU A 183 -4.95 -4.88 -15.02
C LEU A 183 -3.46 -4.70 -14.68
N ARG A 184 -3.15 -4.30 -13.45
CA ARG A 184 -1.77 -4.08 -13.00
C ARG A 184 -1.02 -5.38 -12.77
N LEU A 185 -1.70 -6.44 -12.34
CA LEU A 185 -1.10 -7.77 -12.19
C LEU A 185 -0.77 -8.44 -13.53
N GLU A 186 -1.42 -8.07 -14.64
CA GLU A 186 -1.10 -8.58 -15.97
C GLU A 186 0.26 -8.08 -16.48
N ALA A 187 0.66 -6.86 -16.09
CA ALA A 187 1.93 -6.25 -16.47
C ALA A 187 2.53 -5.40 -15.33
N PRO A 188 2.99 -6.03 -14.22
CA PRO A 188 3.33 -5.32 -12.97
C PRO A 188 4.47 -4.31 -13.15
N MET A 189 5.53 -4.65 -13.88
CA MET A 189 6.63 -3.73 -14.14
C MET A 189 6.21 -2.52 -15.00
N ILE A 190 5.33 -2.73 -15.99
CA ILE A 190 4.85 -1.65 -16.86
C ILE A 190 3.94 -0.72 -16.07
N ALA A 191 3.01 -1.29 -15.29
CA ALA A 191 2.15 -0.54 -14.40
C ALA A 191 2.96 0.29 -13.39
N TRP A 192 3.95 -0.34 -12.73
CA TRP A 192 4.84 0.34 -11.80
C TRP A 192 5.61 1.50 -12.45
N ALA A 193 6.23 1.25 -13.61
CA ALA A 193 6.98 2.29 -14.33
C ALA A 193 6.09 3.46 -14.78
N TYR A 194 4.87 3.17 -15.25
CA TYR A 194 3.88 4.18 -15.60
C TYR A 194 3.50 5.05 -14.40
N GLU A 195 3.22 4.43 -13.24
CA GLU A 195 2.84 5.14 -12.03
C GLU A 195 3.99 5.95 -11.44
N CYS A 196 5.24 5.43 -11.47
CA CYS A 196 6.42 6.23 -11.17
C CYS A 196 6.50 7.45 -12.10
N GLY A 197 6.28 7.26 -13.40
CA GLY A 197 6.22 8.36 -14.36
C GLY A 197 5.15 9.40 -13.99
N ARG A 198 3.93 8.96 -13.66
CA ARG A 198 2.86 9.86 -13.21
C ARG A 198 3.26 10.62 -11.95
N PHE A 199 3.74 9.93 -10.92
CA PHE A 199 4.11 10.53 -9.65
C PHE A 199 5.26 11.54 -9.78
N PHE A 200 6.28 11.23 -10.59
CA PHE A 200 7.43 12.12 -10.80
C PHE A 200 7.23 13.18 -11.87
N PHE A 201 6.29 13.05 -12.81
CA PHE A 201 6.16 14.02 -13.93
C PHE A 201 4.80 14.70 -14.01
N ALA A 202 3.71 14.09 -13.57
CA ALA A 202 2.39 14.75 -13.55
C ALA A 202 2.26 15.72 -12.36
N ASP A 203 2.85 15.39 -11.21
CA ASP A 203 2.85 16.26 -10.02
C ASP A 203 4.10 17.17 -9.94
N PHE A 204 5.17 16.85 -10.68
CA PHE A 204 6.45 17.59 -10.65
C PHE A 204 6.73 18.47 -11.88
N LEU A 205 5.88 18.46 -12.91
CA LEU A 205 5.81 19.56 -13.87
C LEU A 205 5.01 20.68 -13.20
N PRO A 206 5.67 21.65 -12.56
CA PRO A 206 4.94 22.69 -11.84
C PRO A 206 4.24 23.54 -12.89
N ALA A 207 3.25 24.32 -12.45
CA ALA A 207 2.55 25.35 -13.24
C ALA A 207 3.46 26.29 -14.07
N THR A 208 4.78 26.23 -13.92
CA THR A 208 5.81 26.85 -14.77
C THR A 208 5.77 26.40 -16.23
N LEU A 209 5.54 25.13 -16.57
CA LEU A 209 5.48 24.73 -18.00
C LEU A 209 4.15 25.15 -18.64
N ALA A 210 3.05 25.09 -17.90
CA ALA A 210 1.75 25.61 -18.34
C ALA A 210 1.80 27.13 -18.60
N ARG A 211 2.56 27.90 -17.81
CA ARG A 211 2.82 29.33 -18.06
C ARG A 211 3.74 29.59 -19.25
N LEU A 212 4.70 28.70 -19.53
CA LEU A 212 5.58 28.81 -20.70
C LEU A 212 4.83 28.49 -22.00
N ILE A 213 3.92 27.51 -21.99
CA ILE A 213 3.06 27.18 -23.14
C ILE A 213 2.03 28.31 -23.38
N ASN A 214 1.43 28.88 -22.33
CA ASN A 214 0.55 30.05 -22.47
C ASN A 214 1.28 31.34 -22.86
N ARG A 215 2.59 31.47 -22.62
CA ARG A 215 3.41 32.57 -23.14
C ARG A 215 3.89 32.35 -24.58
N ALA A 216 4.01 31.10 -25.02
CA ALA A 216 4.32 30.78 -26.41
C ALA A 216 3.09 30.85 -27.34
N GLY A 217 1.88 30.93 -26.78
CA GLY A 217 0.60 31.03 -27.50
C GLY A 217 0.01 32.44 -27.64
N VAL A 218 0.73 33.49 -27.24
CA VAL A 218 0.34 34.89 -27.53
C VAL A 218 1.46 35.55 -28.34
N SER A 219 1.41 35.30 -29.64
CA SER A 219 1.93 36.21 -30.66
C SER A 219 0.72 36.61 -31.49
N ASP A 220 0.30 37.85 -31.34
CA ASP A 220 -0.70 38.50 -32.18
C ASP A 220 -0.42 38.23 -33.67
N THR A 221 -1.43 37.76 -34.39
CA THR A 221 -1.99 38.41 -35.59
C THR A 221 -3.39 37.88 -35.87
#